data_AF-A0A3D0D2F2-F1
#
_entry.id   AF-A0A3D0D2F2-F1
#
_cell.length_a   1.000
_cell.length_b   1.000
_cell.length_c   1.000
_cell.angle_alpha   90.00
_cell.angle_beta   90.00
_cell.angle_gamma   90.00
#
_symmetry.space_group_name_H-M   'P 1'
#
loop_
_entity.id
_entity.type
_entity.pdbx_description
1 polymer ?
#
loop_
_entity_poly.entity_id
_entity_poly.type
_entity_poly.pdbx_seq_one_letter_code
_entity_poly.pdbx_strand_id
1 'polypeptide(L)'
;MEGFAHAIGLAPQQVWDEADRSEQGLFCGRPTGSAMRLMWAHAEYIKLLRSTADGQVFDFIPALVERHQTRTTDKQLEVWKPNRQAHAVRAGSLLRIQAPAPFYLHRTVNEWQDV
;
A
#
# COMPACT_ATOMS: atom_id res chain seq x y z
N MET A 1 11.63 -10.00 19.54
CA MET A 1 11.18 -11.08 18.63
C MET A 1 11.76 -12.43 19.05
N GLU A 2 13.05 -12.51 19.36
CA GLU A 2 13.71 -13.75 19.83
C GLU A 2 13.08 -14.38 21.08
N GLY A 3 12.56 -13.57 22.02
CA GLY A 3 11.88 -14.07 23.22
C GLY A 3 10.60 -14.90 22.96
N PHE A 4 10.07 -14.86 21.73
CA PHE A 4 8.92 -15.65 21.30
C PHE A 4 9.30 -16.93 20.53
N ALA A 5 10.60 -17.16 20.30
CA ALA A 5 11.07 -18.35 19.64
C ALA A 5 10.86 -19.59 20.52
N HIS A 6 10.63 -20.74 19.86
CA HIS A 6 10.67 -22.03 20.55
C HIS A 6 12.09 -22.39 20.96
N ALA A 7 12.25 -23.42 21.82
CA ALA A 7 13.52 -23.84 22.41
C ALA A 7 14.68 -24.10 21.42
N ILE A 8 14.38 -24.35 20.15
CA ILE A 8 15.36 -24.58 19.08
C ILE A 8 15.58 -23.34 18.18
N GLY A 9 15.20 -22.15 18.65
CA GLY A 9 15.44 -20.87 17.96
C GLY A 9 14.49 -20.56 16.80
N LEU A 10 13.35 -21.25 16.73
CA LEU A 10 12.43 -21.14 15.60
C LEU A 10 11.24 -20.25 15.94
N ALA A 11 10.99 -19.28 15.07
CA ALA A 11 9.84 -18.41 15.19
C ALA A 11 8.55 -19.15 14.82
N PRO A 12 7.52 -19.16 15.69
CA PRO A 12 6.20 -19.65 15.34
C PRO A 12 5.48 -18.65 14.42
N GLN A 13 4.43 -19.09 13.74
CA GLN A 13 3.53 -18.15 13.05
C GLN A 13 2.78 -17.25 14.03
N GLN A 14 2.34 -17.80 15.17
CA GLN A 14 1.57 -17.09 16.19
C GLN A 14 2.04 -17.46 17.60
N VAL A 15 1.90 -16.50 18.51
CA VAL A 15 1.98 -16.71 19.96
C VAL A 15 0.62 -16.48 20.59
N TRP A 16 0.36 -17.13 21.71
CA TRP A 16 -0.84 -16.90 22.50
C TRP A 16 -0.79 -15.52 23.15
N ASP A 17 -1.84 -14.72 23.01
CA ASP A 17 -1.91 -13.33 23.44
C ASP A 17 -2.94 -13.08 24.57
N GLU A 18 -3.56 -14.14 25.07
CA GLU A 18 -4.46 -14.08 26.23
C GLU A 18 -3.83 -14.68 27.50
N ALA A 19 -4.57 -14.62 28.61
CA ALA A 19 -4.23 -15.33 29.84
C ALA A 19 -4.08 -16.84 29.60
N ASP A 20 -3.27 -17.49 30.45
CA ASP A 20 -2.95 -18.90 30.32
C ASP A 20 -4.21 -19.79 30.35
N ARG A 21 -4.26 -20.74 29.41
CA ARG A 21 -5.25 -21.81 29.35
C ARG A 21 -4.52 -23.14 29.39
N SER A 22 -4.10 -23.52 30.59
CA SER A 22 -3.29 -24.72 30.83
C SER A 22 -3.93 -26.00 30.29
N GLU A 23 -5.26 -26.12 30.36
CA GLU A 23 -6.01 -27.27 29.83
C GLU A 23 -5.85 -27.46 28.32
N GLN A 24 -5.52 -26.39 27.60
CA GLN A 24 -5.33 -26.37 26.15
C GLN A 24 -3.84 -26.28 25.77
N GLY A 25 -2.93 -26.25 26.75
CA GLY A 25 -1.50 -26.06 26.53
C GLY A 25 -1.14 -24.66 25.99
N LEU A 26 -2.02 -23.67 26.16
CA LEU A 26 -1.82 -22.31 25.66
C LEU A 26 -1.35 -21.41 26.81
N PHE A 27 -0.21 -20.76 26.60
CA PHE A 27 0.44 -19.91 27.60
C PHE A 27 0.85 -18.59 26.96
N CYS A 28 0.61 -17.47 27.63
CA CYS A 28 0.86 -16.14 27.09
C CYS A 28 2.31 -16.01 26.59
N GLY A 29 2.47 -15.56 25.34
CA GLY A 29 3.75 -15.43 24.66
C GLY A 29 4.37 -16.74 24.15
N ARG A 30 3.71 -17.90 24.29
CA ARG A 30 4.18 -19.19 23.75
C ARG A 30 3.52 -19.51 22.41
N PRO A 31 4.14 -20.36 21.57
CA PRO A 31 3.54 -20.81 20.32
C PRO A 31 2.13 -21.40 20.51
N THR A 32 1.21 -21.08 19.62
CA THR A 32 -0.18 -21.58 19.68
C THR A 32 -0.38 -23.00 19.14
N GLY A 33 0.68 -23.64 18.63
CA GLY A 33 0.57 -24.91 17.89
C GLY A 33 0.12 -24.77 16.43
N SER A 34 -0.03 -23.52 15.94
CA SER A 34 -0.19 -23.21 14.50
C SER A 34 1.08 -23.52 13.70
N ALA A 35 1.08 -23.22 12.39
CA ALA A 35 2.16 -23.63 11.50
C ALA A 35 3.56 -23.24 12.02
N MET A 36 4.43 -24.25 12.06
CA MET A 36 5.81 -24.13 12.46
C MET A 36 6.65 -25.10 11.62
N ARG A 37 7.67 -24.66 10.88
CA ARG A 37 8.32 -23.33 10.84
C ARG A 37 7.75 -22.44 9.74
N LEU A 38 7.31 -21.22 10.08
CA LEU A 38 6.96 -20.23 9.06
C LEU A 38 8.23 -19.51 8.57
N MET A 39 8.66 -19.83 7.35
CA MET A 39 9.86 -19.22 6.75
C MET A 39 9.73 -17.69 6.66
N TRP A 40 8.51 -17.18 6.44
CA TRP A 40 8.25 -15.75 6.39
C TRP A 40 8.60 -15.03 7.70
N ALA A 41 8.25 -15.60 8.86
CA ALA A 41 8.60 -15.01 10.16
C ALA A 41 10.13 -14.86 10.34
N HIS A 42 10.91 -15.82 9.81
CA HIS A 42 12.36 -15.77 9.84
C HIS A 42 12.91 -14.72 8.85
N ALA A 43 12.33 -14.64 7.65
CA ALA A 43 12.71 -13.63 6.68
C ALA A 43 12.46 -12.20 7.21
N GLU A 44 11.29 -11.94 7.80
CA GLU A 44 10.97 -10.64 8.40
C GLU A 44 11.90 -10.30 9.57
N TYR A 45 12.29 -11.30 10.39
CA TYR A 45 13.29 -11.06 11.44
C TYR A 45 14.65 -10.64 10.88
N ILE A 46 15.13 -11.32 9.83
CA ILE A 46 16.40 -10.97 9.16
C ILE A 46 16.31 -9.56 8.54
N LYS A 47 15.21 -9.24 7.86
CA LYS A 47 14.99 -7.90 7.30
C LYS A 47 14.99 -6.83 8.38
N LEU A 48 14.39 -7.09 9.54
CA LEU A 48 14.40 -6.16 10.67
C LEU A 48 15.83 -5.91 11.20
N LEU A 49 16.61 -6.97 11.41
CA LEU A 49 18.00 -6.85 11.83
C LEU A 49 18.83 -6.06 10.83
N ARG A 50 18.68 -6.37 9.54
CA ARG A 50 19.36 -5.65 8.46
C ARG A 50 18.95 -4.18 8.41
N SER A 51 17.66 -3.90 8.55
CA SER A 51 17.14 -2.54 8.57
C SER A 51 17.71 -1.72 9.72
N THR A 52 17.84 -2.35 10.89
CA THR A 52 18.41 -1.73 12.09
C THR A 52 19.89 -1.43 11.89
N ALA A 53 20.64 -2.37 11.31
CA ALA A 53 22.06 -2.20 11.01
C ALA A 53 22.32 -1.09 9.97
N ASP A 54 21.48 -1.01 8.94
CA ASP A 54 21.61 -0.02 7.87
C ASP A 54 21.00 1.35 8.24
N GLY A 55 20.24 1.44 9.34
CA GLY A 55 19.49 2.64 9.73
C GLY A 55 18.34 3.01 8.78
N GLN A 56 17.96 2.10 7.88
CA GLN A 56 16.91 2.27 6.87
C GLN A 56 16.17 0.95 6.67
N VAL A 57 14.86 1.00 6.42
CA VAL A 57 14.06 -0.20 6.10
C VAL A 57 14.69 -0.95 4.92
N PHE A 58 14.90 -2.27 5.08
CA PHE A 58 15.57 -3.12 4.08
C PHE A 58 14.86 -3.11 2.73
N ASP A 59 13.52 -3.20 2.74
CA ASP A 59 12.69 -3.17 1.54
C ASP A 59 12.44 -1.73 1.02
N PHE A 60 13.23 -0.74 1.44
CA PHE A 60 13.11 0.65 0.98
C PHE A 60 13.58 0.78 -0.47
N ILE A 61 12.67 1.25 -1.33
CA ILE A 61 12.95 1.52 -2.75
C ILE A 61 12.89 3.05 -2.96
N PRO A 62 14.05 3.74 -3.08
CA PRO A 62 14.10 5.19 -3.17
C PRO A 62 13.22 5.76 -4.30
N ALA A 63 13.24 5.13 -5.49
CA ALA A 63 12.46 5.57 -6.64
C ALA A 63 10.94 5.52 -6.41
N LEU A 64 10.45 4.56 -5.62
CA LEU A 64 9.04 4.47 -5.26
C LEU A 64 8.66 5.59 -4.29
N VAL A 65 9.53 5.85 -3.32
CA VAL A 65 9.33 6.90 -2.31
C VAL A 65 9.34 8.28 -2.93
N GLU A 66 10.31 8.57 -3.81
CA GLU A 66 10.35 9.81 -4.57
C GLU A 66 9.04 9.99 -5.33
N ARG A 67 8.62 9.01 -6.14
CA ARG A 67 7.40 9.09 -6.94
C ARG A 67 6.15 9.40 -6.13
N HIS A 68 6.02 8.86 -4.92
CA HIS A 68 4.77 8.90 -4.17
C HIS A 68 4.77 9.90 -3.00
N GLN A 69 5.92 10.21 -2.39
CA GLN A 69 6.02 11.19 -1.30
C GLN A 69 6.30 12.60 -1.82
N THR A 70 7.04 12.75 -2.92
CA THR A 70 7.33 14.07 -3.51
C THR A 70 6.31 14.48 -4.58
N ARG A 71 5.06 14.00 -4.47
CA ARG A 71 3.98 14.47 -5.34
C ARG A 71 3.72 15.95 -5.05
N THR A 72 4.44 16.80 -5.76
CA THR A 72 4.16 18.22 -5.89
C THR A 72 2.70 18.34 -6.31
N THR A 73 1.97 19.13 -5.54
CA THR A 73 0.52 19.38 -5.64
C THR A 73 -0.03 19.13 -7.03
N ASP A 74 -0.98 18.19 -7.10
CA ASP A 74 -1.80 17.89 -8.29
C ASP A 74 -2.06 19.18 -9.05
N LYS A 75 -1.52 19.29 -10.27
CA LYS A 75 -2.19 20.13 -11.27
C LYS A 75 -3.63 19.61 -11.27
N GLN A 76 -4.58 20.44 -10.86
CA GLN A 76 -5.99 20.04 -10.81
C GLN A 76 -6.37 19.57 -12.22
N LEU A 77 -6.40 18.25 -12.42
CA LEU A 77 -6.55 17.60 -13.71
C LEU A 77 -7.85 16.82 -13.66
N GLU A 78 -8.83 17.25 -14.44
CA GLU A 78 -10.02 16.45 -14.66
C GLU A 78 -9.87 15.70 -15.98
N VAL A 79 -10.21 14.41 -15.98
CA VAL A 79 -10.10 13.56 -17.17
C VAL A 79 -11.48 13.12 -17.59
N TRP A 80 -11.89 13.54 -18.78
CA TRP A 80 -13.06 13.02 -19.47
C TRP A 80 -12.64 11.86 -20.39
N LYS A 81 -13.38 10.75 -20.32
CA LYS A 81 -13.26 9.59 -21.19
C LYS A 81 -14.65 8.96 -21.38
N PRO A 82 -14.88 8.12 -22.41
CA PRO A 82 -16.23 7.57 -22.68
C PRO A 82 -16.89 6.89 -21.47
N ASN A 83 -16.10 6.26 -20.60
CA ASN A 83 -16.55 5.59 -19.37
C ASN A 83 -16.40 6.44 -18.08
N ARG A 84 -16.04 7.72 -18.20
CA ARG A 84 -16.03 8.71 -17.10
C ARG A 84 -16.23 10.10 -17.70
N GLN A 85 -17.48 10.53 -17.73
CA GLN A 85 -17.90 11.76 -18.39
C GLN A 85 -18.08 12.88 -17.36
N ALA A 86 -16.99 13.57 -17.02
CA ALA A 86 -17.08 14.71 -16.11
C ALA A 86 -18.04 15.78 -16.69
N HIS A 87 -19.10 16.11 -15.94
CA HIS A 87 -20.12 17.08 -16.36
C HIS A 87 -19.72 18.54 -16.09
N ALA A 88 -18.79 18.74 -15.16
CA ALA A 88 -18.27 20.04 -14.79
C ALA A 88 -16.80 19.91 -14.40
N VAL A 89 -16.06 21.01 -14.55
CA VAL A 89 -14.65 21.10 -14.20
C VAL A 89 -14.45 22.35 -13.36
N ARG A 90 -13.64 22.26 -12.30
CA ARG A 90 -13.31 23.42 -11.47
C ARG A 90 -12.55 24.45 -12.30
N ALA A 91 -12.90 25.73 -12.16
CA ALA A 91 -12.18 26.82 -12.80
C ALA A 91 -10.69 26.79 -12.43
N GLY A 92 -9.82 26.93 -13.44
CA GLY A 92 -8.36 26.83 -13.29
C GLY A 92 -7.79 25.40 -13.35
N SER A 93 -8.64 24.37 -13.43
CA SER A 93 -8.22 22.99 -13.67
C SER A 93 -7.98 22.71 -15.16
N LEU A 94 -7.06 21.80 -15.46
CA LEU A 94 -6.85 21.27 -16.80
C LEU A 94 -7.89 20.18 -17.09
N LEU A 95 -8.72 20.38 -18.12
CA LEU A 95 -9.57 19.31 -18.66
C LEU A 95 -8.80 18.55 -19.74
N ARG A 96 -8.61 17.23 -19.54
CA ARG A 96 -8.05 16.32 -20.55
C ARG A 96 -9.16 15.42 -21.09
N ILE A 97 -9.37 15.45 -22.40
CA ILE A 97 -10.32 14.60 -23.10
C ILE A 97 -9.56 13.45 -23.75
N GLN A 98 -9.90 12.21 -23.38
CA GLN A 98 -9.30 11.00 -23.93
C GLN A 98 -10.33 10.22 -24.75
N ALA A 99 -9.96 9.88 -25.98
CA ALA A 99 -10.73 9.03 -26.87
C ALA A 99 -9.84 7.91 -27.44
N PRO A 100 -10.40 6.74 -27.77
CA PRO A 100 -9.63 5.61 -28.28
C PRO A 100 -9.16 5.79 -29.73
N ALA A 101 -9.63 6.83 -30.43
CA ALA A 101 -9.32 7.13 -31.82
C ALA A 101 -9.17 8.65 -32.01
N PRO A 102 -8.56 9.10 -33.13
CA PRO A 102 -8.54 10.53 -33.49
C PRO A 102 -9.95 11.11 -33.55
N PHE A 103 -10.12 12.34 -33.08
CA PHE A 103 -11.42 13.00 -32.99
C PHE A 103 -11.30 14.51 -33.17
N TYR A 104 -12.42 15.15 -33.54
CA TYR A 104 -12.59 16.59 -33.48
C TYR A 104 -13.33 16.97 -32.20
N LEU A 105 -12.84 17.99 -31.52
CA LEU A 105 -13.50 18.55 -30.35
C LEU A 105 -14.27 19.80 -30.74
N HIS A 106 -15.59 19.72 -30.68
CA HIS A 106 -16.45 20.89 -30.74
C HIS A 106 -16.67 21.42 -29.33
N ARG A 107 -16.47 22.71 -29.12
CA ARG A 107 -16.79 23.39 -27.86
C ARG A 107 -17.64 24.62 -28.13
N THR A 108 -18.47 24.98 -27.16
CA THR A 108 -19.17 26.25 -27.11
C THR A 108 -18.96 26.92 -25.77
N VAL A 109 -19.05 28.24 -25.75
CA VAL A 109 -19.08 29.07 -24.53
C VAL A 109 -20.44 29.73 -24.33
N ASN A 110 -21.38 29.53 -25.26
CA ASN A 110 -22.68 30.21 -25.35
C ASN A 110 -23.78 29.28 -25.88
N GLU A 111 -23.73 27.99 -25.54
CA GLU A 111 -24.77 27.02 -25.91
C GLU A 111 -25.09 26.94 -27.41
N TRP A 112 -24.07 27.10 -28.27
CA TRP A 112 -24.18 27.03 -29.74
C TRP A 112 -25.06 28.11 -30.38
N GLN A 113 -25.32 29.22 -29.67
CA GLN A 113 -26.24 30.25 -30.14
C GLN A 113 -25.74 31.04 -31.37
N ASP A 114 -24.44 31.01 -31.67
CA ASP A 114 -23.83 31.70 -32.82
C ASP A 114 -23.43 30.75 -33.98
N VAL A 115 -23.98 29.52 -34.02
CA VAL A 115 -23.70 28.52 -35.07
C VAL A 115 -24.81 28.49 -36.11
#